data_AF-A0A5D2T9I4-F1
#
_entry.id   AF-A0A5D2T9I4-F1
#
_cell.length_a   1.000
_cell.length_b   1.000
_cell.length_c   1.000
_cell.angle_alpha   90.00
_cell.angle_beta   90.00
_cell.angle_gamma   90.00
#
_symmetry.space_group_name_H-M   'P 1'
#
loop_
_entity.id
_entity.type
_entity.pdbx_description
1 polymer ?
#
loop_
_entity_poly.entity_id
_entity_poly.type
_entity_poly.pdbx_seq_one_letter_code
_entity_poly.pdbx_strand_id
1 'polypeptide(L)'
;MVTEESEKPIEVRAMEALGKGFDISGDFRLKFAKGARFVVLDETDKRDIVLPGVFTIKDVSQDIRLDKGDRIRFKSDVLEFNQMSEFLNQKSSIQGKVPSGYLNTIFDLTGDWLHDAADTKNLAFDGYFISLYHLHLTASPLVLHDSVKKSVPSHWDPEALSRFIQTYGTHIIVGMAVGGQDLLCVRQNYSSAIPSSELRGYLEDLGDVMFSDGKSPSLLQRKTRDGKQKVPEVFNHIFKSNSLQLASIAETSSKDGLTIISSKRGGNVFLHNHSNWLQTVPTKPEGILFKFVPITSLLTGIPGSGYLSHEINLYLRYKPAPEDLRYFLEFQVPRQWAPMFCELPLKHQRKKSSCPSLQCAFLGPKIQVSCAQGFK
;
A
#
# COMPACT_ATOMS: atom_id res chain seq x y z
N MET A 1 -7.23 14.85 31.00
CA MET A 1 -8.32 15.13 30.04
C MET A 1 -7.66 15.30 28.69
N VAL A 2 -7.66 14.25 27.87
CA VAL A 2 -7.24 14.34 26.47
C VAL A 2 -8.38 15.08 25.78
N THR A 3 -8.12 16.30 25.33
CA THR A 3 -9.04 17.05 24.49
C THR A 3 -9.33 16.21 23.26
N GLU A 4 -10.58 15.79 23.09
CA GLU A 4 -11.09 15.33 21.80
C GLU A 4 -10.96 16.50 20.82
N GLU A 5 -9.83 16.57 20.11
CA GLU A 5 -9.73 17.37 18.90
C GLU A 5 -10.82 16.86 17.97
N SER A 6 -11.83 17.70 17.70
CA SER A 6 -12.84 17.40 16.70
C SER A 6 -12.13 17.03 15.40
N GLU A 7 -12.29 15.78 14.96
CA GLU A 7 -11.60 15.28 13.78
C GLU A 7 -11.88 16.21 12.59
N LYS A 8 -10.81 16.79 12.01
CA LYS A 8 -10.93 17.73 10.89
C LYS A 8 -11.79 17.11 9.78
N PRO A 9 -12.63 17.91 9.08
CA PRO A 9 -13.40 17.42 7.94
C PRO A 9 -12.50 16.74 6.92
N ILE A 10 -13.02 15.70 6.27
CA ILE A 10 -12.27 14.88 5.31
C ILE A 10 -11.75 15.70 4.13
N GLU A 11 -12.49 16.72 3.73
CA GLU A 11 -12.13 17.72 2.72
C GLU A 11 -10.80 18.40 3.07
N VAL A 12 -10.68 18.86 4.32
CA VAL A 12 -9.48 19.54 4.82
C VAL A 12 -8.33 18.54 4.94
N ARG A 13 -8.60 17.33 5.47
CA ARG A 13 -7.58 16.28 5.60
C ARG A 13 -7.02 15.83 4.26
N ALA A 14 -7.88 15.64 3.27
CA ALA A 14 -7.51 15.26 1.91
C ALA A 14 -6.66 16.36 1.23
N MET A 15 -7.08 17.62 1.38
CA MET A 15 -6.32 18.79 0.91
C MET A 15 -4.94 18.89 1.57
N GLU A 16 -4.88 18.74 2.89
CA GLU A 16 -3.63 18.77 3.65
C GLU A 16 -2.71 17.61 3.27
N ALA A 17 -3.26 16.43 2.93
CA ALA A 17 -2.50 15.23 2.59
C ALA A 17 -1.73 15.33 1.26
N LEU A 18 -2.14 16.19 0.32
CA LEU A 18 -1.35 16.43 -0.89
C LEU A 18 0.04 16.96 -0.56
N GLY A 19 1.07 16.39 -1.18
CA GLY A 19 2.47 16.72 -0.96
C GLY A 19 3.07 16.12 0.32
N LYS A 20 2.29 15.31 1.07
CA LYS A 20 2.81 14.54 2.20
C LYS A 20 3.42 13.22 1.73
N GLY A 21 4.30 12.68 2.55
CA GLY A 21 4.84 11.35 2.33
C GLY A 21 3.86 10.24 2.67
N PHE A 22 4.12 9.05 2.13
CA PHE A 22 3.27 7.87 2.28
C PHE A 22 4.11 6.60 2.13
N ASP A 23 3.75 5.57 2.89
CA ASP A 23 4.34 4.26 2.72
C ASP A 23 3.39 3.35 1.92
N ILE A 24 3.74 3.08 0.66
CA ILE A 24 2.90 2.29 -0.24
C ILE A 24 2.86 0.79 0.07
N SER A 25 3.67 0.31 1.04
CA SER A 25 3.57 -1.07 1.54
C SER A 25 2.29 -1.28 2.35
N GLY A 26 1.73 -0.22 2.93
CA GLY A 26 0.50 -0.21 3.71
C GLY A 26 -0.75 0.12 2.88
N ASP A 27 -1.93 -0.09 3.48
CA ASP A 27 -3.22 0.23 2.85
C ASP A 27 -3.31 1.73 2.52
N PHE A 28 -3.87 2.05 1.36
CA PHE A 28 -3.97 3.43 0.88
C PHE A 28 -5.13 4.15 1.55
N ARG A 29 -4.94 4.64 2.78
CA ARG A 29 -5.93 5.47 3.50
C ARG A 29 -5.34 6.80 3.94
N LEU A 30 -6.17 7.84 3.99
CA LEU A 30 -5.74 9.19 4.38
C LEU A 30 -5.07 9.24 5.74
N LYS A 31 -5.53 8.41 6.69
CA LYS A 31 -4.93 8.32 8.04
C LYS A 31 -3.46 7.89 8.06
N PHE A 32 -2.95 7.28 6.97
CA PHE A 32 -1.57 6.83 6.86
C PHE A 32 -0.65 7.82 6.15
N ALA A 33 -1.18 8.98 5.71
CA ALA A 33 -0.34 10.09 5.28
C ALA A 33 0.61 10.50 6.41
N LYS A 34 1.90 10.65 6.09
CA LYS A 34 2.94 11.05 7.04
C LYS A 34 2.72 12.49 7.52
N GLY A 35 3.51 12.95 8.48
CA GLY A 35 3.28 14.19 9.25
C GLY A 35 3.02 15.47 8.44
N ALA A 36 4.02 16.33 8.32
CA ALA A 36 3.89 17.60 7.60
C ALA A 36 3.94 17.39 6.07
N ARG A 37 3.53 18.41 5.31
CA ARG A 37 3.72 18.46 3.86
C ARG A 37 5.21 18.56 3.55
N PHE A 38 5.72 17.72 2.65
CA PHE A 38 7.13 17.66 2.28
C PHE A 38 7.42 18.39 0.97
N VAL A 39 6.40 18.63 0.15
CA VAL A 39 6.50 19.40 -1.10
C VAL A 39 6.22 20.89 -0.84
N VAL A 40 7.05 21.75 -1.40
CA VAL A 40 6.87 23.20 -1.41
C VAL A 40 5.74 23.53 -2.39
N LEU A 41 4.75 24.30 -1.94
CA LEU A 41 3.69 24.86 -2.76
C LEU A 41 3.77 26.39 -2.72
N ASP A 42 3.16 27.06 -3.69
CA ASP A 42 3.03 28.50 -3.68
C ASP A 42 2.20 28.98 -2.46
N GLU A 43 2.82 29.77 -1.60
CA GLU A 43 2.20 30.38 -0.42
C GLU A 43 1.75 31.83 -0.67
N THR A 44 2.01 32.39 -1.84
CA THR A 44 1.61 33.75 -2.22
C THR A 44 0.27 33.75 -2.95
N ASP A 45 0.16 32.96 -4.01
CA ASP A 45 -1.06 32.89 -4.81
C ASP A 45 -2.02 31.84 -4.25
N LYS A 46 -3.02 32.33 -3.50
CA LYS A 46 -4.06 31.51 -2.86
C LYS A 46 -5.44 31.83 -3.38
N ARG A 47 -6.32 30.84 -3.32
CA ARG A 47 -7.73 30.95 -3.67
C ARG A 47 -8.59 30.07 -2.76
N ASP A 48 -9.86 30.42 -2.67
CA ASP A 48 -10.86 29.56 -2.06
C ASP A 48 -11.30 28.48 -3.06
N ILE A 49 -11.41 27.24 -2.61
CA ILE A 49 -11.91 26.10 -3.39
C ILE A 49 -13.26 25.67 -2.82
N VAL A 50 -14.28 25.70 -3.67
CA VAL A 50 -15.63 25.23 -3.35
C VAL A 50 -15.75 23.77 -3.77
N LEU A 51 -16.00 22.89 -2.80
CA LEU A 51 -16.22 21.47 -2.99
C LEU A 51 -17.72 21.16 -3.21
N PRO A 52 -18.04 20.01 -3.83
CA PRO A 52 -19.42 19.53 -3.92
C PRO A 52 -20.05 19.43 -2.52
N GLY A 53 -21.25 19.99 -2.34
CA GLY A 53 -21.97 19.94 -1.05
C GLY A 53 -21.87 21.20 -0.17
N VAL A 54 -21.47 22.35 -0.73
CA VAL A 54 -21.42 23.69 -0.08
C VAL A 54 -20.24 23.86 0.90
N PHE A 55 -19.28 22.95 0.90
CA PHE A 55 -18.05 23.11 1.69
C PHE A 55 -17.02 23.95 0.95
N THR A 56 -16.46 24.98 1.59
CA THR A 56 -15.41 25.83 1.01
C THR A 56 -14.14 25.71 1.83
N ILE A 57 -13.04 25.32 1.20
CA ILE A 57 -11.69 25.40 1.79
C ILE A 57 -11.10 26.74 1.40
N LYS A 58 -10.72 27.54 2.40
CA LYS A 58 -10.11 28.85 2.17
C LYS A 58 -8.61 28.76 1.98
N ASP A 59 -8.04 29.78 1.34
CA ASP A 59 -6.59 30.01 1.29
C ASP A 59 -5.78 28.81 0.74
N VAL A 60 -6.30 28.15 -0.30
CA VAL A 60 -5.64 27.02 -0.95
C VAL A 60 -4.67 27.53 -2.01
N SER A 61 -3.44 26.99 -2.01
CA SER A 61 -2.45 27.26 -3.06
C SER A 61 -3.00 26.96 -4.45
N GLN A 62 -2.66 27.79 -5.44
CA GLN A 62 -3.02 27.54 -6.84
C GLN A 62 -2.42 26.26 -7.42
N ASP A 63 -1.36 25.74 -6.82
CA ASP A 63 -0.74 24.45 -7.16
C ASP A 63 -1.61 23.23 -6.87
N ILE A 64 -2.76 23.43 -6.20
CA ILE A 64 -3.74 22.39 -5.97
C ILE A 64 -4.95 22.64 -6.87
N ARG A 65 -5.27 21.62 -7.66
CA ARG A 65 -6.42 21.61 -8.54
C ARG A 65 -7.49 20.64 -8.04
N LEU A 66 -8.72 21.13 -8.11
CA LEU A 66 -9.93 20.36 -7.90
C LEU A 66 -10.55 20.05 -9.26
N ASP A 67 -10.76 18.77 -9.54
CA ASP A 67 -11.53 18.31 -10.69
C ASP A 67 -12.83 17.63 -10.24
N LYS A 68 -13.79 17.58 -11.16
CA LYS A 68 -15.08 16.93 -10.94
C LYS A 68 -14.89 15.44 -10.71
N GLY A 69 -15.66 14.89 -9.78
CA GLY A 69 -15.76 13.46 -9.58
C GLY A 69 -16.48 12.74 -10.72
N ASP A 70 -16.44 11.41 -10.65
CA ASP A 70 -17.00 10.49 -11.60
C ASP A 70 -17.53 9.25 -10.87
N ARG A 71 -18.50 8.57 -11.49
CA ARG A 71 -19.04 7.31 -10.99
C ARG A 71 -18.86 6.24 -12.04
N ILE A 72 -18.00 5.27 -11.75
CA ILE A 72 -17.63 4.22 -12.69
C ILE A 72 -17.83 2.87 -12.01
N ARG A 73 -18.52 1.95 -12.70
CA ARG A 73 -18.40 0.51 -12.41
C ARG A 73 -17.28 -0.03 -13.27
N PHE A 74 -16.31 -0.69 -12.65
CA PHE A 74 -15.18 -1.27 -13.35
C PHE A 74 -15.08 -2.75 -13.04
N LYS A 75 -14.93 -3.54 -14.11
CA LYS A 75 -14.77 -5.00 -14.08
C LYS A 75 -13.36 -5.31 -14.59
N SER A 76 -12.52 -5.92 -13.76
CA SER A 76 -11.20 -6.35 -14.21
C SER A 76 -11.30 -7.60 -15.06
N ASP A 77 -10.26 -7.86 -15.87
CA ASP A 77 -10.03 -9.20 -16.37
C ASP A 77 -9.59 -10.14 -15.24
N VAL A 78 -9.58 -11.44 -15.52
CA VAL A 78 -9.01 -12.45 -14.62
C VAL A 78 -7.52 -12.52 -14.89
N LEU A 79 -6.71 -12.05 -13.94
CA LEU A 79 -5.28 -11.86 -14.10
C LEU A 79 -4.50 -12.70 -13.10
N GLU A 80 -3.28 -13.10 -13.47
CA GLU A 80 -2.34 -13.67 -12.51
C GLU A 80 -1.90 -12.62 -11.48
N PHE A 81 -1.37 -13.08 -10.35
CA PHE A 81 -0.99 -12.22 -9.22
C PHE A 81 -0.14 -10.99 -9.64
N ASN A 82 0.95 -11.22 -10.37
CA ASN A 82 1.86 -10.16 -10.79
C ASN A 82 1.23 -9.17 -11.77
N GLN A 83 0.33 -9.65 -12.64
CA GLN A 83 -0.39 -8.81 -13.61
C GLN A 83 -1.41 -7.93 -12.90
N MET A 84 -2.17 -8.49 -11.95
CA MET A 84 -3.09 -7.72 -11.12
C MET A 84 -2.37 -6.67 -10.27
N SER A 85 -1.20 -7.04 -9.71
CA SER A 85 -0.35 -6.10 -8.99
C SER A 85 0.11 -4.93 -9.86
N GLU A 86 0.62 -5.21 -11.05
CA GLU A 86 1.03 -4.18 -11.98
C GLU A 86 -0.16 -3.29 -12.40
N PHE A 87 -1.31 -3.90 -12.67
CA PHE A 87 -2.54 -3.18 -13.02
C PHE A 87 -2.96 -2.18 -11.93
N LEU A 88 -3.05 -2.60 -10.67
CA LEU A 88 -3.43 -1.71 -9.56
C LEU A 88 -2.36 -0.66 -9.25
N ASN A 89 -1.08 -1.01 -9.34
CA ASN A 89 0.00 -0.06 -9.18
C ASN A 89 -0.05 1.05 -10.23
N GLN A 90 -0.30 0.71 -11.50
CA GLN A 90 -0.47 1.69 -12.58
C GLN A 90 -1.65 2.63 -12.32
N LYS A 91 -2.76 2.13 -11.75
CA LYS A 91 -3.88 2.98 -11.32
C LYS A 91 -3.46 4.01 -10.26
N SER A 92 -2.41 3.75 -9.51
CA SER A 92 -1.83 4.67 -8.52
C SER A 92 -0.57 5.40 -8.99
N SER A 93 -0.22 5.33 -10.28
CA SER A 93 1.02 5.89 -10.85
C SER A 93 2.30 5.33 -10.22
N ILE A 94 2.23 4.12 -9.68
CA ILE A 94 3.35 3.36 -9.15
C ILE A 94 3.86 2.44 -10.27
N GLN A 95 5.18 2.36 -10.43
CA GLN A 95 5.80 1.51 -11.44
C GLN A 95 6.16 0.13 -10.88
N GLY A 96 6.13 -0.89 -11.73
CA GLY A 96 6.58 -2.23 -11.41
C GLY A 96 5.51 -3.15 -10.81
N LYS A 97 5.95 -4.37 -10.47
CA LYS A 97 5.09 -5.53 -10.17
C LYS A 97 5.03 -5.87 -8.67
N VAL A 98 5.73 -5.12 -7.83
CA VAL A 98 5.74 -5.35 -6.38
C VAL A 98 4.38 -4.92 -5.83
N PRO A 99 3.63 -5.79 -5.13
CA PRO A 99 2.29 -5.46 -4.70
C PRO A 99 2.27 -4.37 -3.65
N SER A 100 1.40 -3.40 -3.86
CA SER A 100 1.09 -2.35 -2.89
C SER A 100 0.21 -2.88 -1.75
N GLY A 101 0.20 -2.16 -0.62
CA GLY A 101 -0.69 -2.50 0.48
C GLY A 101 -2.18 -2.36 0.15
N TYR A 102 -2.53 -1.56 -0.87
CA TYR A 102 -3.89 -1.52 -1.41
C TYR A 102 -4.32 -2.85 -2.02
N LEU A 103 -3.47 -3.45 -2.88
CA LEU A 103 -3.73 -4.80 -3.42
C LEU A 103 -3.91 -5.80 -2.28
N ASN A 104 -3.04 -5.76 -1.28
CA ASN A 104 -3.12 -6.67 -0.16
C ASN A 104 -4.44 -6.53 0.60
N THR A 105 -4.89 -5.29 0.80
CA THR A 105 -6.11 -5.00 1.55
C THR A 105 -7.37 -5.47 0.81
N ILE A 106 -7.50 -5.18 -0.49
CA ILE A 106 -8.74 -5.48 -1.21
C ILE A 106 -8.91 -6.98 -1.52
N PHE A 107 -7.81 -7.73 -1.58
CA PHE A 107 -7.80 -9.17 -1.83
C PHE A 107 -7.55 -10.02 -0.56
N ASP A 108 -7.50 -9.39 0.62
CA ASP A 108 -7.25 -10.06 1.90
C ASP A 108 -5.98 -10.93 1.88
N LEU A 109 -4.87 -10.34 1.42
CA LEU A 109 -3.56 -10.99 1.34
C LEU A 109 -2.68 -10.60 2.53
N THR A 110 -1.71 -11.45 2.85
CA THR A 110 -0.92 -11.32 4.08
C THR A 110 0.11 -10.19 3.99
N GLY A 111 0.60 -9.90 2.79
CA GLY A 111 1.68 -8.96 2.52
C GLY A 111 3.04 -9.61 2.34
N ASP A 112 3.20 -10.88 2.71
CA ASP A 112 4.30 -11.73 2.26
C ASP A 112 4.03 -12.17 0.82
N TRP A 113 4.37 -11.26 -0.08
CA TRP A 113 3.95 -11.37 -1.47
C TRP A 113 4.47 -12.61 -2.20
N LEU A 114 5.58 -13.22 -1.73
CA LEU A 114 6.13 -14.41 -2.37
C LEU A 114 5.23 -15.62 -2.12
N HIS A 115 4.78 -15.80 -0.88
CA HIS A 115 3.82 -16.85 -0.52
C HIS A 115 2.43 -16.54 -1.07
N ASP A 116 1.98 -15.29 -0.93
CA ASP A 116 0.69 -14.84 -1.50
C ASP A 116 0.61 -15.11 -3.02
N ALA A 117 1.70 -14.87 -3.76
CA ALA A 117 1.79 -15.15 -5.19
C ALA A 117 1.87 -16.65 -5.50
N ALA A 118 2.53 -17.45 -4.66
CA ALA A 118 2.62 -18.90 -4.84
C ALA A 118 1.26 -19.60 -4.59
N ASP A 119 0.46 -19.08 -3.66
CA ASP A 119 -0.84 -19.64 -3.30
C ASP A 119 -1.98 -19.15 -4.22
N THR A 120 -1.77 -18.04 -4.92
CA THR A 120 -2.78 -17.39 -5.77
C THR A 120 -2.56 -17.69 -7.24
N LYS A 121 -3.51 -18.41 -7.85
CA LYS A 121 -3.54 -18.65 -9.29
C LYS A 121 -4.01 -17.41 -10.05
N ASN A 122 -5.21 -16.91 -9.72
CA ASN A 122 -5.82 -15.77 -10.40
C ASN A 122 -6.51 -14.82 -9.42
N LEU A 123 -6.57 -13.55 -9.80
CA LEU A 123 -7.27 -12.47 -9.12
C LEU A 123 -8.21 -11.76 -10.10
N ALA A 124 -9.39 -11.35 -9.62
CA ALA A 124 -10.33 -10.53 -10.37
C ALA A 124 -11.20 -9.69 -9.43
N PHE A 125 -11.72 -8.57 -9.90
CA PHE A 125 -12.69 -7.77 -9.16
C PHE A 125 -13.73 -7.10 -10.05
N ASP A 126 -14.91 -6.85 -9.48
CA ASP A 126 -15.97 -6.01 -10.01
C ASP A 126 -16.34 -5.00 -8.91
N GLY A 127 -16.40 -3.71 -9.24
CA GLY A 127 -16.74 -2.73 -8.22
C GLY A 127 -17.13 -1.36 -8.75
N TYR A 128 -17.81 -0.63 -7.88
CA TYR A 128 -18.14 0.77 -8.09
C TYR A 128 -17.11 1.67 -7.42
N PHE A 129 -16.62 2.65 -8.18
CA PHE A 129 -15.80 3.75 -7.69
C PHE A 129 -16.60 5.03 -7.90
N ILE A 130 -17.03 5.65 -6.81
CA ILE A 130 -17.78 6.89 -6.78
C ILE A 130 -16.86 7.97 -6.23
N SER A 131 -16.17 8.66 -7.13
CA SER A 131 -15.45 9.88 -6.78
C SER A 131 -16.43 11.04 -6.73
N LEU A 132 -16.44 11.79 -5.62
CA LEU A 132 -17.18 13.04 -5.52
C LEU A 132 -16.37 14.17 -6.16
N TYR A 133 -15.05 14.12 -5.98
CA TYR A 133 -14.09 15.05 -6.55
C TYR A 133 -12.69 14.46 -6.55
N HIS A 134 -11.83 14.99 -7.43
CA HIS A 134 -10.41 14.64 -7.49
C HIS A 134 -9.57 15.85 -7.10
N LEU A 135 -8.58 15.61 -6.24
CA LEU A 135 -7.57 16.58 -5.84
C LEU A 135 -6.23 16.16 -6.43
N HIS A 136 -5.49 17.07 -7.04
CA HIS A 136 -4.14 16.78 -7.51
C HIS A 136 -3.23 18.00 -7.48
N LEU A 137 -1.94 17.74 -7.33
CA LEU A 137 -0.89 18.75 -7.43
C LEU A 137 -0.58 19.03 -8.90
N THR A 138 -0.51 20.30 -9.24
CA THR A 138 -0.12 20.81 -10.57
C THR A 138 1.25 21.48 -10.58
N ALA A 139 1.87 21.65 -9.41
CA ALA A 139 3.22 22.18 -9.28
C ALA A 139 4.21 21.38 -10.15
N SER A 140 4.95 22.09 -11.00
CA SER A 140 5.93 21.49 -11.90
C SER A 140 7.14 22.43 -12.06
N PRO A 141 8.35 22.02 -11.64
CA PRO A 141 8.67 20.74 -10.99
C PRO A 141 8.16 20.67 -9.54
N LEU A 142 7.89 19.45 -9.05
CA LEU A 142 7.68 19.23 -7.62
C LEU A 142 9.01 19.36 -6.88
N VAL A 143 9.05 20.18 -5.82
CA VAL A 143 10.28 20.43 -5.04
C VAL A 143 10.04 20.05 -3.59
N LEU A 144 10.93 19.21 -3.03
CA LEU A 144 10.92 18.89 -1.61
C LEU A 144 11.46 20.06 -0.76
N HIS A 145 10.92 20.23 0.43
CA HIS A 145 11.48 21.12 1.45
C HIS A 145 12.93 20.72 1.77
N ASP A 146 13.77 21.71 2.06
CA ASP A 146 15.19 21.49 2.35
C ASP A 146 15.43 20.65 3.60
N SER A 147 14.49 20.65 4.56
CA SER A 147 14.54 19.77 5.73
C SER A 147 14.53 18.28 5.34
N VAL A 148 13.77 17.91 4.31
CA VAL A 148 13.70 16.53 3.79
C VAL A 148 14.97 16.21 2.98
N LYS A 149 15.48 17.16 2.20
CA LYS A 149 16.74 16.96 1.46
C LYS A 149 17.93 16.75 2.40
N LYS A 150 17.98 17.51 3.49
CA LYS A 150 19.04 17.44 4.52
C LYS A 150 18.98 16.17 5.37
N SER A 151 17.85 15.48 5.42
CA SER A 151 17.71 14.23 6.17
C SER A 151 18.18 13.00 5.40
N VAL A 152 18.54 13.15 4.11
CA VAL A 152 19.11 12.06 3.31
C VAL A 152 20.53 11.75 3.81
N PRO A 153 20.82 10.51 4.23
CA PRO A 153 22.17 10.14 4.65
C PRO A 153 23.15 10.18 3.48
N SER A 154 24.35 10.72 3.70
CA SER A 154 25.39 10.84 2.66
C SER A 154 26.14 9.53 2.37
N HIS A 155 26.04 8.54 3.26
CA HIS A 155 26.59 7.19 3.13
C HIS A 155 25.56 6.14 3.52
N TRP A 156 25.88 4.86 3.32
CA TRP A 156 25.04 3.76 3.80
C TRP A 156 25.03 3.74 5.33
N ASP A 157 23.94 4.22 5.93
CA ASP A 157 23.67 4.17 7.36
C ASP A 157 22.30 3.51 7.57
N PRO A 158 22.25 2.19 7.88
CA PRO A 158 21.01 1.46 8.06
C PRO A 158 20.02 2.09 9.03
N GLU A 159 20.51 2.76 10.08
CA GLU A 159 19.65 3.35 11.10
C GLU A 159 19.04 4.66 10.61
N ALA A 160 19.83 5.53 9.97
CA ALA A 160 19.33 6.78 9.40
C ALA A 160 18.41 6.54 8.20
N LEU A 161 18.74 5.56 7.36
CA LEU A 161 17.95 5.09 6.23
C LEU A 161 16.58 4.56 6.70
N SER A 162 16.57 3.62 7.64
CA SER A 162 15.33 3.08 8.23
C SER A 162 14.45 4.18 8.85
N ARG A 163 15.05 5.12 9.59
CA ARG A 163 14.34 6.29 10.13
C ARG A 163 13.76 7.17 9.04
N PHE A 164 14.43 7.33 7.91
CA PHE A 164 13.93 8.10 6.78
C PHE A 164 12.63 7.50 6.25
N ILE A 165 12.59 6.20 5.97
CA ILE A 165 11.37 5.52 5.50
C ILE A 165 10.24 5.63 6.54
N GLN A 166 10.53 5.44 7.82
CA GLN A 166 9.53 5.56 8.88
C GLN A 166 8.93 6.98 8.95
N THR A 167 9.77 8.00 8.81
CA THR A 167 9.40 9.42 8.94
C THR A 167 8.70 9.96 7.70
N TYR A 168 9.31 9.76 6.53
CA TYR A 168 8.89 10.37 5.27
C TYR A 168 8.11 9.42 4.36
N GLY A 169 8.12 8.11 4.64
CA GLY A 169 7.56 7.12 3.73
C GLY A 169 8.44 6.88 2.51
N THR A 170 7.88 6.19 1.53
CA THR A 170 8.56 5.79 0.29
C THR A 170 8.17 6.66 -0.91
N HIS A 171 6.97 7.25 -0.86
CA HIS A 171 6.37 8.01 -1.94
C HIS A 171 5.73 9.31 -1.42
N ILE A 172 5.47 10.25 -2.33
CA ILE A 172 4.72 11.47 -2.07
C ILE A 172 3.33 11.34 -2.70
N ILE A 173 2.29 11.75 -1.96
CA ILE A 173 0.92 11.84 -2.46
C ILE A 173 0.82 13.06 -3.39
N VAL A 174 0.55 12.83 -4.67
CA VAL A 174 0.39 13.90 -5.67
C VAL A 174 -1.04 14.05 -6.17
N GLY A 175 -1.90 13.08 -5.88
CA GLY A 175 -3.31 13.19 -6.19
C GLY A 175 -4.15 12.15 -5.48
N MET A 176 -5.45 12.39 -5.41
CA MET A 176 -6.41 11.45 -4.86
C MET A 176 -7.83 11.71 -5.37
N ALA A 177 -8.63 10.65 -5.39
CA ALA A 177 -10.08 10.72 -5.51
C ALA A 177 -10.70 10.55 -4.11
N VAL A 178 -11.63 11.45 -3.75
CA VAL A 178 -12.36 11.40 -2.48
C VAL A 178 -13.80 11.02 -2.75
N GLY A 179 -14.30 10.01 -2.06
CA GLY A 179 -15.66 9.49 -2.26
C GLY A 179 -15.87 8.13 -1.61
N GLY A 180 -16.38 7.17 -2.37
CA GLY A 180 -16.65 5.82 -1.90
C GLY A 180 -16.33 4.75 -2.95
N GLN A 181 -15.90 3.58 -2.51
CA GLN A 181 -15.74 2.40 -3.35
C GLN A 181 -16.43 1.19 -2.72
N ASP A 182 -16.99 0.35 -3.57
CA ASP A 182 -17.68 -0.88 -3.22
C ASP A 182 -17.19 -1.98 -4.15
N LEU A 183 -16.33 -2.85 -3.63
CA LEU A 183 -15.59 -3.84 -4.39
C LEU A 183 -16.03 -5.24 -4.03
N LEU A 184 -16.15 -6.07 -5.06
CA LEU A 184 -16.28 -7.51 -4.98
C LEU A 184 -15.06 -8.14 -5.65
N CYS A 185 -14.19 -8.74 -4.87
CA CYS A 185 -12.94 -9.33 -5.29
C CYS A 185 -13.03 -10.85 -5.19
N VAL A 186 -12.32 -11.55 -6.08
CA VAL A 186 -12.20 -13.00 -6.08
C VAL A 186 -10.73 -13.38 -6.16
N ARG A 187 -10.31 -14.26 -5.25
CA ARG A 187 -9.01 -14.92 -5.26
C ARG A 187 -9.22 -16.40 -5.56
N GLN A 188 -8.59 -16.86 -6.63
CA GLN A 188 -8.59 -18.26 -7.03
C GLN A 188 -7.22 -18.88 -6.72
N ASN A 189 -7.21 -20.02 -6.05
CA ASN A 189 -5.98 -20.78 -5.79
C ASN A 189 -5.75 -21.87 -6.86
N TYR A 190 -4.61 -22.55 -6.79
CA TYR A 190 -4.25 -23.60 -7.76
C TYR A 190 -5.08 -24.89 -7.65
N SER A 191 -5.78 -25.12 -6.54
CA SER A 191 -6.66 -26.30 -6.39
C SER A 191 -7.99 -26.14 -7.12
N SER A 192 -8.34 -24.93 -7.57
CA SER A 192 -9.59 -24.66 -8.28
C SER A 192 -9.61 -25.24 -9.69
N ALA A 193 -10.64 -26.03 -10.00
CA ALA A 193 -10.90 -26.58 -11.34
C ALA A 193 -11.67 -25.61 -12.26
N ILE A 194 -12.06 -24.43 -11.77
CA ILE A 194 -12.89 -23.47 -12.52
C ILE A 194 -12.02 -22.72 -13.54
N PRO A 195 -12.38 -22.70 -14.83
CA PRO A 195 -11.63 -21.95 -15.84
C PRO A 195 -11.87 -20.44 -15.70
N SER A 196 -10.87 -19.63 -16.09
CA SER A 196 -10.92 -18.17 -15.95
C SER A 196 -12.13 -17.50 -16.63
N SER A 197 -12.59 -18.05 -17.76
CA SER A 197 -13.78 -17.54 -18.47
C SER A 197 -15.07 -17.72 -17.66
N GLU A 198 -15.24 -18.86 -17.01
CA GLU A 198 -16.39 -19.11 -16.14
C GLU A 198 -16.32 -18.28 -14.86
N LEU A 199 -15.11 -18.14 -14.28
CA LEU A 199 -14.85 -17.33 -13.10
C LEU A 199 -15.27 -15.87 -13.31
N ARG A 200 -14.89 -15.29 -14.46
CA ARG A 200 -15.32 -13.94 -14.85
C ARG A 200 -16.84 -13.84 -14.89
N GLY A 201 -17.51 -14.78 -15.55
CA GLY A 201 -18.96 -14.79 -15.63
C GLY A 201 -19.63 -14.88 -14.25
N TYR A 202 -19.12 -15.73 -13.35
CA TYR A 202 -19.66 -15.83 -11.99
C TYR A 202 -19.47 -14.55 -11.17
N LEU A 203 -18.32 -13.88 -11.32
CA LEU A 203 -18.07 -12.60 -10.68
C LEU A 203 -19.00 -11.50 -11.20
N GLU A 204 -19.21 -11.44 -12.52
CA GLU A 204 -20.13 -10.48 -13.13
C GLU A 204 -21.58 -10.71 -12.69
N ASP A 205 -22.03 -11.97 -12.67
CA ASP A 205 -23.36 -12.36 -12.21
C ASP A 205 -23.57 -11.97 -10.73
N LEU A 206 -22.59 -12.26 -9.87
CA LEU A 206 -22.63 -11.90 -8.45
C LEU A 206 -22.63 -10.39 -8.26
N GLY A 207 -21.76 -9.66 -8.97
CA GLY A 207 -21.70 -8.21 -8.94
C GLY A 207 -23.02 -7.56 -9.36
N ASP A 208 -23.67 -8.06 -10.43
CA ASP A 208 -24.95 -7.55 -10.89
C ASP A 208 -26.05 -7.68 -9.83
N VAL A 209 -26.07 -8.78 -9.10
CA VAL A 209 -27.06 -9.01 -8.04
C VAL A 209 -26.76 -8.16 -6.82
N MET A 210 -25.49 -8.11 -6.39
CA MET A 210 -25.07 -7.34 -5.23
C MET A 210 -25.29 -5.83 -5.44
N PHE A 211 -24.87 -5.30 -6.59
CA PHE A 211 -24.97 -3.86 -6.87
C PHE A 211 -26.38 -3.41 -7.31
N SER A 212 -27.27 -4.34 -7.65
CA SER A 212 -28.70 -4.07 -7.91
C SER A 212 -29.61 -4.37 -6.71
N ASP A 213 -29.05 -4.57 -5.51
CA ASP A 213 -29.78 -4.92 -4.29
C ASP A 213 -30.70 -6.15 -4.47
N GLY A 214 -30.20 -7.19 -5.12
CA GLY A 214 -30.93 -8.45 -5.36
C GLY A 214 -31.94 -8.41 -6.51
N LYS A 215 -32.10 -7.26 -7.19
CA LYS A 215 -33.12 -7.09 -8.25
C LYS A 215 -32.67 -7.54 -9.64
N SER A 216 -31.43 -8.03 -9.80
CA SER A 216 -30.91 -8.41 -11.11
C SER A 216 -31.48 -9.76 -11.60
N PRO A 217 -31.96 -9.86 -12.85
CA PRO A 217 -32.41 -11.12 -13.45
C PRO A 217 -31.28 -12.03 -13.98
N SER A 218 -30.01 -11.59 -13.97
CA SER A 218 -28.87 -12.30 -14.62
C SER A 218 -28.66 -13.73 -14.12
N LEU A 219 -28.76 -13.97 -12.81
CA LEU A 219 -28.62 -15.32 -12.23
C LEU A 219 -29.70 -16.32 -12.67
N LEU A 220 -30.93 -15.84 -12.91
CA LEU A 220 -32.04 -16.68 -13.34
C LEU A 220 -31.85 -17.18 -14.78
N GLN A 221 -31.13 -16.40 -15.61
CA GLN A 221 -30.87 -16.75 -17.01
C GLN A 221 -29.80 -17.83 -17.19
N ARG A 222 -28.76 -17.85 -16.35
CA ARG A 222 -27.72 -18.91 -16.43
C ARG A 222 -28.21 -20.26 -15.91
N LYS A 223 -29.06 -20.26 -14.87
CA LYS A 223 -29.76 -21.48 -14.40
C LYS A 223 -30.71 -22.08 -15.44
N THR A 224 -31.31 -21.25 -16.31
CA THR A 224 -32.29 -21.71 -17.31
C THR A 224 -31.66 -22.12 -18.64
N ARG A 225 -30.48 -21.59 -19.03
CA ARG A 225 -29.84 -21.95 -20.31
C ARG A 225 -29.08 -23.26 -20.30
N ASP A 226 -28.48 -23.67 -19.17
CA ASP A 226 -27.42 -24.70 -19.23
C ASP A 226 -27.58 -25.91 -18.32
N GLY A 227 -28.64 -26.02 -17.50
CA GLY A 227 -29.10 -27.24 -16.79
C GLY A 227 -28.10 -28.08 -15.95
N LYS A 228 -26.80 -27.77 -15.98
CA LYS A 228 -25.67 -28.61 -15.54
C LYS A 228 -24.55 -27.81 -14.86
N GLN A 229 -24.46 -26.49 -15.03
CA GLN A 229 -23.44 -25.68 -14.35
C GLN A 229 -23.86 -25.43 -12.89
N LYS A 230 -23.28 -26.21 -11.97
CA LYS A 230 -23.39 -25.98 -10.52
C LYS A 230 -22.63 -24.69 -10.19
N VAL A 231 -23.36 -23.61 -9.89
CA VAL A 231 -22.77 -22.38 -9.32
C VAL A 231 -21.95 -22.77 -8.09
N PRO A 232 -20.69 -22.33 -7.96
CA PRO A 232 -19.83 -22.73 -6.85
C PRO A 232 -20.46 -22.36 -5.50
N GLU A 233 -20.25 -23.17 -4.47
CA GLU A 233 -20.96 -23.06 -3.20
C GLU A 233 -20.68 -21.71 -2.52
N VAL A 234 -19.45 -21.21 -2.61
CA VAL A 234 -19.05 -19.91 -2.05
C VAL A 234 -19.91 -18.74 -2.55
N PHE A 235 -20.33 -18.75 -3.82
CA PHE A 235 -21.20 -17.71 -4.34
C PHE A 235 -22.60 -17.80 -3.71
N ASN A 236 -23.10 -19.02 -3.51
CA ASN A 236 -24.39 -19.26 -2.84
C ASN A 236 -24.35 -18.90 -1.34
N HIS A 237 -23.18 -19.02 -0.69
CA HIS A 237 -23.01 -18.61 0.69
C HIS A 237 -23.10 -17.09 0.82
N ILE A 238 -22.36 -16.30 0.03
CA ILE A 238 -22.48 -14.84 0.05
C ILE A 238 -23.92 -14.36 -0.18
N PHE A 239 -24.68 -15.01 -1.06
CA PHE A 239 -26.09 -14.67 -1.26
C PHE A 239 -26.98 -14.89 -0.04
N LYS A 240 -26.63 -15.85 0.83
CA LYS A 240 -27.41 -16.25 2.01
C LYS A 240 -26.87 -15.63 3.30
N SER A 241 -25.59 -15.31 3.32
CA SER A 241 -24.87 -14.68 4.41
C SER A 241 -25.27 -13.21 4.53
N ASN A 242 -26.36 -12.94 5.25
CA ASN A 242 -26.68 -11.61 5.79
C ASN A 242 -25.77 -11.21 6.97
N SER A 243 -24.50 -11.65 6.99
CA SER A 243 -23.66 -11.62 8.18
C SER A 243 -22.78 -10.36 8.29
N LEU A 244 -23.29 -9.40 9.08
CA LEU A 244 -22.65 -8.66 10.17
C LEU A 244 -21.39 -7.79 9.91
N GLN A 245 -21.58 -6.47 10.08
CA GLN A 245 -20.74 -5.52 10.84
C GLN A 245 -19.24 -5.37 10.52
N LEU A 246 -18.75 -5.79 9.36
CA LEU A 246 -17.36 -5.51 8.94
C LEU A 246 -17.28 -4.73 7.64
N ALA A 247 -16.27 -3.85 7.54
CA ALA A 247 -15.98 -3.08 6.33
C ALA A 247 -15.47 -3.94 5.16
N SER A 248 -14.95 -5.14 5.48
CA SER A 248 -14.58 -6.17 4.51
C SER A 248 -14.90 -7.56 5.04
N ILE A 249 -15.46 -8.42 4.18
CA ILE A 249 -15.86 -9.79 4.51
C ILE A 249 -15.25 -10.72 3.47
N ALA A 250 -14.56 -11.77 3.91
CA ALA A 250 -14.01 -12.81 3.06
C ALA A 250 -14.70 -14.15 3.33
N GLU A 251 -15.21 -14.79 2.29
CA GLU A 251 -15.75 -16.15 2.33
C GLU A 251 -14.88 -17.08 1.47
N THR A 252 -14.43 -18.19 2.04
CA THR A 252 -13.55 -19.15 1.34
C THR A 252 -14.23 -20.51 1.21
N SER A 253 -14.23 -21.07 0.00
CA SER A 253 -14.57 -22.47 -0.26
C SER A 253 -13.32 -23.23 -0.65
N SER A 254 -12.90 -24.14 0.23
CA SER A 254 -11.80 -25.07 -0.04
C SER A 254 -12.12 -26.03 -1.18
N LYS A 255 -13.41 -26.39 -1.33
CA LYS A 255 -13.91 -27.27 -2.40
C LYS A 255 -13.78 -26.63 -3.79
N ASP A 256 -14.12 -25.34 -3.90
CA ASP A 256 -14.09 -24.62 -5.17
C ASP A 256 -12.73 -23.97 -5.43
N GLY A 257 -11.86 -23.89 -4.41
CA GLY A 257 -10.57 -23.22 -4.46
C GLY A 257 -10.70 -21.70 -4.63
N LEU A 258 -11.77 -21.12 -4.09
CA LEU A 258 -12.12 -19.72 -4.26
C LEU A 258 -12.30 -19.03 -2.91
N THR A 259 -11.77 -17.81 -2.82
CA THR A 259 -12.10 -16.84 -1.78
C THR A 259 -12.78 -15.65 -2.44
N ILE A 260 -13.96 -15.27 -1.96
CA ILE A 260 -14.66 -14.07 -2.40
C ILE A 260 -14.58 -13.04 -1.28
N ILE A 261 -14.17 -11.81 -1.61
CA ILE A 261 -13.97 -10.72 -0.68
C ILE A 261 -14.87 -9.56 -1.08
N SER A 262 -15.74 -9.12 -0.18
CA SER A 262 -16.43 -7.83 -0.30
C SER A 262 -15.63 -6.78 0.47
N SER A 263 -15.38 -5.61 -0.13
CA SER A 263 -14.60 -4.53 0.48
C SER A 263 -15.24 -3.18 0.17
N LYS A 264 -15.74 -2.50 1.20
CA LYS A 264 -16.28 -1.13 1.10
C LYS A 264 -15.35 -0.11 1.74
N ARG A 265 -15.28 1.08 1.16
CA ARG A 265 -14.56 2.23 1.71
C ARG A 265 -15.30 3.52 1.38
N GLY A 266 -15.35 4.45 2.32
CA GLY A 266 -16.21 5.62 2.22
C GLY A 266 -17.69 5.23 2.37
N GLY A 267 -18.53 6.20 2.72
CA GLY A 267 -19.89 5.95 3.17
C GLY A 267 -19.97 5.16 4.47
N ASN A 268 -21.18 4.72 4.82
CA ASN A 268 -21.40 3.78 5.91
C ASN A 268 -21.13 2.35 5.41
N VAL A 269 -19.89 1.90 5.61
CA VAL A 269 -19.39 0.58 5.17
C VAL A 269 -20.14 -0.61 5.76
N PHE A 270 -20.93 -0.40 6.83
CA PHE A 270 -21.74 -1.45 7.46
C PHE A 270 -23.10 -1.67 6.79
N LEU A 271 -23.45 -0.87 5.77
CA LEU A 271 -24.67 -1.06 5.00
C LEU A 271 -24.46 -2.13 3.93
N HIS A 272 -25.32 -3.15 3.94
CA HIS A 272 -25.25 -4.26 2.99
C HIS A 272 -25.70 -3.86 1.58
N ASN A 273 -26.79 -3.10 1.47
CA ASN A 273 -27.37 -2.69 0.19
C ASN A 273 -26.52 -1.60 -0.46
N HIS A 274 -26.16 -1.80 -1.73
CA HIS A 274 -25.40 -0.87 -2.53
C HIS A 274 -26.10 0.49 -2.64
N SER A 275 -27.42 0.51 -2.90
CA SER A 275 -28.14 1.79 -3.02
C SER A 275 -28.14 2.57 -1.71
N ASN A 276 -28.30 1.90 -0.57
CA ASN A 276 -28.30 2.57 0.74
C ASN A 276 -26.90 3.09 1.08
N TRP A 277 -25.87 2.28 0.84
CA TRP A 277 -24.47 2.70 0.99
C TRP A 277 -24.16 3.91 0.12
N LEU A 278 -24.55 3.90 -1.15
CA LEU A 278 -24.33 4.98 -2.10
C LEU A 278 -24.89 6.33 -1.61
N GLN A 279 -26.06 6.35 -0.96
CA GLN A 279 -26.64 7.57 -0.39
C GLN A 279 -25.81 8.17 0.76
N THR A 280 -24.98 7.34 1.42
CA THR A 280 -24.12 7.79 2.52
C THR A 280 -22.73 8.26 2.09
N VAL A 281 -22.33 8.00 0.83
CA VAL A 281 -21.01 8.40 0.32
C VAL A 281 -20.80 9.92 0.38
N PRO A 282 -21.76 10.78 -0.01
CA PRO A 282 -21.58 12.24 0.09
C PRO A 282 -21.37 12.77 1.51
N THR A 283 -21.92 12.10 2.54
CA THR A 283 -21.86 12.56 3.93
C THR A 283 -20.70 11.98 4.72
N LYS A 284 -20.12 10.85 4.26
CA LYS A 284 -18.96 10.20 4.90
C LYS A 284 -17.93 9.74 3.87
N PRO A 285 -17.39 10.59 2.99
CA PRO A 285 -16.45 10.13 1.98
C PRO A 285 -15.08 9.80 2.59
N GLU A 286 -14.25 9.10 1.83
CA GLU A 286 -12.89 8.71 2.19
C GLU A 286 -11.99 8.75 0.93
N GLY A 287 -10.66 8.75 1.10
CA GLY A 287 -9.73 8.59 -0.02
C GLY A 287 -9.83 7.18 -0.64
N ILE A 288 -10.27 7.09 -1.89
CA ILE A 288 -10.50 5.79 -2.57
C ILE A 288 -9.48 5.47 -3.66
N LEU A 289 -8.85 6.49 -4.24
CA LEU A 289 -7.78 6.35 -5.22
C LEU A 289 -6.68 7.33 -4.85
N PHE A 290 -5.43 6.89 -4.89
CA PHE A 290 -4.28 7.74 -4.63
C PHE A 290 -3.31 7.68 -5.82
N LYS A 291 -2.66 8.80 -6.10
CA LYS A 291 -1.59 8.95 -7.09
C LYS A 291 -0.31 9.32 -6.37
N PHE A 292 0.77 8.65 -6.72
CA PHE A 292 2.05 8.78 -6.05
C PHE A 292 3.18 9.12 -7.01
N VAL A 293 4.23 9.74 -6.46
CA VAL A 293 5.55 9.79 -7.07
C VAL A 293 6.58 9.26 -6.08
N PRO A 294 7.59 8.47 -6.48
CA PRO A 294 8.64 8.02 -5.58
C PRO A 294 9.36 9.21 -4.96
N ILE A 295 9.59 9.24 -3.64
CA ILE A 295 10.27 10.39 -3.00
C ILE A 295 11.68 10.58 -3.55
N THR A 296 12.32 9.49 -3.97
CA THR A 296 13.66 9.44 -4.56
C THR A 296 13.76 10.13 -5.91
N SER A 297 12.67 10.24 -6.69
CA SER A 297 12.69 10.97 -7.96
C SER A 297 12.86 12.49 -7.76
N LEU A 298 12.51 12.99 -6.57
CA LEU A 298 12.60 14.40 -6.17
C LEU A 298 13.93 14.74 -5.48
N LEU A 299 14.84 13.77 -5.35
CA LEU A 299 16.13 13.91 -4.66
C LEU A 299 17.33 13.85 -5.62
N THR A 300 17.07 14.05 -6.91
CA THR A 300 18.12 14.10 -7.94
C THR A 300 19.17 15.16 -7.60
N GLY A 301 20.45 14.78 -7.61
CA GLY A 301 21.57 15.65 -7.27
C GLY A 301 21.90 15.75 -5.77
N ILE A 302 21.10 15.14 -4.89
CA ILE A 302 21.42 15.07 -3.45
C ILE A 302 22.42 13.94 -3.19
N PRO A 303 23.57 14.21 -2.53
CA PRO A 303 24.52 13.17 -2.12
C PRO A 303 23.84 12.08 -1.29
N GLY A 304 24.09 10.81 -1.61
CA GLY A 304 23.52 9.66 -0.89
C GLY A 304 22.09 9.26 -1.31
N SER A 305 21.45 10.00 -2.21
CA SER A 305 20.14 9.61 -2.79
C SER A 305 20.12 8.21 -3.43
N GLY A 306 21.26 7.75 -3.95
CA GLY A 306 21.41 6.38 -4.47
C GLY A 306 21.27 5.31 -3.39
N TYR A 307 21.80 5.54 -2.18
CA TYR A 307 21.64 4.63 -1.04
C TYR A 307 20.18 4.54 -0.61
N LEU A 308 19.50 5.69 -0.51
CA LEU A 308 18.07 5.75 -0.18
C LEU A 308 17.21 5.07 -1.25
N SER A 309 17.52 5.26 -2.53
CA SER A 309 16.82 4.55 -3.62
C SER A 309 17.00 3.04 -3.52
N HIS A 310 18.22 2.58 -3.25
CA HIS A 310 18.49 1.16 -3.07
C HIS A 310 17.74 0.59 -1.85
N GLU A 311 17.79 1.27 -0.72
CA GLU A 311 17.08 0.91 0.50
C GLU A 311 15.56 0.79 0.28
N ILE A 312 14.92 1.83 -0.27
CA ILE A 312 13.47 1.83 -0.52
C ILE A 312 13.07 0.67 -1.43
N ASN A 313 13.87 0.37 -2.46
CA ASN A 313 13.61 -0.77 -3.33
C ASN A 313 13.69 -2.11 -2.58
N LEU A 314 14.67 -2.27 -1.69
CA LEU A 314 14.78 -3.46 -0.85
C LEU A 314 13.61 -3.55 0.14
N TYR A 315 13.27 -2.44 0.80
CA TYR A 315 12.15 -2.37 1.74
C TYR A 315 10.82 -2.73 1.06
N LEU A 316 10.51 -2.14 -0.10
CA LEU A 316 9.28 -2.44 -0.82
C LEU A 316 9.25 -3.89 -1.33
N ARG A 317 10.39 -4.44 -1.74
CA ARG A 317 10.51 -5.81 -2.24
C ARG A 317 10.40 -6.86 -1.16
N TYR A 318 11.00 -6.65 0.01
CA TYR A 318 11.07 -7.69 1.06
C TYR A 318 10.14 -7.42 2.24
N LYS A 319 9.65 -6.19 2.39
CA LYS A 319 8.72 -5.75 3.44
C LYS A 319 9.06 -6.30 4.83
N PRO A 320 10.33 -6.17 5.30
CA PRO A 320 10.67 -6.56 6.66
C PRO A 320 9.82 -5.77 7.67
N ALA A 321 9.63 -6.34 8.85
CA ALA A 321 8.97 -5.62 9.95
C ALA A 321 9.72 -4.29 10.22
N PRO A 322 9.01 -3.19 10.54
CA PRO A 322 9.65 -1.89 10.76
C PRO A 322 10.76 -1.90 11.82
N GLU A 323 10.62 -2.77 12.83
CA GLU A 323 11.58 -2.98 13.91
C GLU A 323 12.87 -3.66 13.42
N ASP A 324 12.73 -4.50 12.40
CA ASP A 324 13.81 -5.30 11.82
C ASP A 324 14.48 -4.66 10.61
N LEU A 325 13.87 -3.62 10.02
CA LEU A 325 14.37 -2.96 8.81
C LEU A 325 15.84 -2.51 8.95
N ARG A 326 16.21 -1.93 10.10
CA ARG A 326 17.59 -1.56 10.39
C ARG A 326 18.54 -2.76 10.25
N TYR A 327 18.22 -3.87 10.91
CA TYR A 327 19.06 -5.06 10.90
C TYR A 327 19.10 -5.69 9.51
N PHE A 328 17.95 -5.75 8.84
CA PHE A 328 17.84 -6.23 7.46
C PHE A 328 18.80 -5.47 6.54
N LEU A 329 18.85 -4.14 6.62
CA LEU A 329 19.72 -3.26 5.83
C LEU A 329 21.20 -3.38 6.20
N GLU A 330 21.51 -3.73 7.44
CA GLU A 330 22.88 -3.90 7.92
C GLU A 330 23.65 -4.97 7.13
N PHE A 331 22.94 -6.00 6.66
CA PHE A 331 23.48 -7.14 5.93
C PHE A 331 23.37 -7.03 4.40
N GLN A 332 22.86 -5.91 3.85
CA GLN A 332 22.68 -5.74 2.40
C GLN A 332 23.94 -5.22 1.68
N VAL A 333 24.90 -4.69 2.43
CA VAL A 333 26.16 -4.20 1.87
C VAL A 333 27.28 -5.17 2.21
N PRO A 334 28.15 -5.52 1.25
CA PRO A 334 29.31 -6.36 1.52
C PRO A 334 30.15 -5.78 2.67
N ARG A 335 30.17 -6.49 3.80
CA ARG A 335 31.08 -6.18 4.90
C ARG A 335 32.41 -6.85 4.63
N GLN A 336 33.47 -6.06 4.63
CA GLN A 336 34.82 -6.58 4.60
C GLN A 336 35.10 -7.25 5.96
N TRP A 337 34.87 -8.56 6.04
CA TRP A 337 35.01 -9.37 7.25
C TRP A 337 36.45 -9.85 7.49
N ALA A 338 37.35 -9.60 6.55
CA ALA A 338 38.78 -9.83 6.67
C ALA A 338 39.56 -8.71 5.94
N PRO A 339 40.75 -8.33 6.42
CA PRO A 339 41.61 -7.37 5.72
C PRO A 339 41.83 -7.81 4.27
N MET A 340 41.75 -6.86 3.33
CA MET A 340 42.07 -7.13 1.93
C MET A 340 43.56 -7.49 1.87
N PHE A 341 43.88 -8.65 1.32
CA PHE A 341 45.25 -9.18 1.26
C PHE A 341 46.25 -8.23 0.57
N CYS A 342 45.75 -7.23 -0.18
CA CYS A 342 46.54 -6.27 -0.95
C CYS A 342 47.04 -5.05 -0.17
N GLU A 343 46.65 -4.86 1.10
CA GLU A 343 47.15 -3.76 1.96
C GLU A 343 48.32 -4.17 2.86
N LEU A 344 48.80 -5.40 2.74
CA LEU A 344 50.02 -5.83 3.40
C LEU A 344 51.21 -5.28 2.59
N PRO A 345 52.07 -4.40 3.15
CA PRO A 345 53.35 -4.15 2.51
C PRO A 345 54.03 -5.52 2.33
N LEU A 346 54.61 -5.76 1.14
CA LEU A 346 55.33 -6.99 0.74
C LEU A 346 56.57 -7.26 1.61
N LYS A 347 56.41 -7.30 2.92
CA LYS A 347 57.39 -7.68 3.92
C LYS A 347 56.73 -8.77 4.73
N HIS A 348 57.29 -9.97 4.62
CA HIS A 348 57.07 -11.06 5.57
C HIS A 348 57.60 -10.64 6.95
N GLN A 349 56.88 -9.78 7.67
CA GLN A 349 57.04 -9.67 9.11
C GLN A 349 56.22 -10.81 9.71
N ARG A 350 56.85 -11.97 9.89
CA ARG A 350 56.40 -12.96 10.87
C ARG A 350 56.49 -12.33 12.27
N LYS A 351 55.59 -11.42 12.60
CA LYS A 351 55.22 -11.21 13.99
C LYS A 351 54.32 -12.39 14.34
N LYS A 352 54.84 -13.30 15.17
CA LYS A 352 53.98 -14.18 15.98
C LYS A 352 53.11 -13.26 16.85
N SER A 353 51.99 -12.80 16.34
CA SER A 353 50.92 -12.31 17.19
C SER A 353 50.39 -13.53 17.91
N SER A 354 50.76 -13.70 19.18
CA SER A 354 50.08 -14.67 20.03
C SER A 354 48.62 -14.23 20.12
N CYS A 355 47.74 -14.90 19.39
CA CYS A 355 46.32 -14.78 19.66
C CYS A 355 46.09 -15.28 21.09
N PRO A 356 45.52 -14.48 22.01
CA PRO A 356 45.15 -15.01 23.31
C PRO A 356 44.03 -16.03 23.10
N SER A 357 44.34 -17.31 23.30
CA SER A 357 43.32 -18.36 23.36
C SER A 357 42.58 -18.22 24.67
N LEU A 358 41.28 -17.92 24.62
CA LEU A 358 40.41 -18.00 25.79
C LEU A 358 40.22 -19.48 26.14
N GLN A 359 40.82 -19.91 27.25
CA GLN A 359 40.62 -21.25 27.79
C GLN A 359 39.37 -21.23 28.67
N CYS A 360 38.31 -21.92 28.25
CA CYS A 360 37.12 -22.12 29.07
C CYS A 360 37.30 -23.39 29.92
N ALA A 361 37.28 -23.25 31.24
CA ALA A 361 37.18 -24.36 32.18
C ALA A 361 35.73 -24.49 32.66
N PHE A 362 35.19 -25.72 32.66
CA PHE A 362 33.78 -25.99 32.96
C PHE A 362 33.35 -25.58 34.40
N LEU A 363 34.31 -25.35 35.29
CA LEU A 363 34.12 -24.96 36.71
C LEU A 363 35.15 -23.89 37.15
N GLY A 364 35.39 -22.88 36.31
CA GLY A 364 36.30 -21.76 36.60
C GLY A 364 35.60 -20.43 36.91
N PRO A 365 36.29 -19.44 37.53
CA PRO A 365 35.71 -18.14 37.85
C PRO A 365 35.23 -17.40 36.58
N LYS A 366 34.12 -16.64 36.72
CA LYS A 366 33.44 -15.92 35.62
C LYS A 366 34.39 -14.91 34.94
N ILE A 367 34.62 -15.11 33.64
CA ILE A 367 35.32 -14.14 32.78
C ILE A 367 34.33 -13.04 32.37
N GLN A 368 34.64 -11.78 32.67
CA GLN A 368 33.92 -10.63 32.12
C GLN A 368 34.70 -10.06 30.94
N VAL A 369 34.06 -10.04 29.77
CA VAL A 369 34.63 -9.44 28.55
C VAL A 369 34.08 -8.02 28.43
N SER A 370 34.97 -7.03 28.52
CA SER A 370 34.66 -5.61 28.29
C SER A 370 34.91 -5.25 26.84
N CYS A 371 33.87 -4.89 26.10
CA CYS A 371 33.97 -4.30 24.76
C CYS A 371 34.27 -2.79 24.87
N ALA A 372 35.50 -2.43 25.25
CA ALA A 372 35.94 -1.04 25.21
C ALA A 372 37.35 -0.95 24.63
N GLN A 373 37.43 -0.48 23.37
CA GLN A 373 38.54 0.26 22.72
C GLN A 373 38.14 0.40 21.23
N GLY A 374 37.87 1.57 20.66
CA GLY A 374 38.52 2.87 20.87
C GLY A 374 39.81 2.92 20.06
N PHE A 375 39.71 2.97 18.73
CA PHE A 375 40.87 3.19 17.86
C PHE A 375 41.40 4.62 18.07
N LYS A 376 42.69 4.73 18.38
CA LYS A 376 43.46 5.98 18.29
C LYS A 376 43.84 6.26 16.85
#